data_AF-A0A8J8B4X7-F1
#
_entry.id   AF-A0A8J8B4X7-F1
#
_cell.length_a   1.000
_cell.length_b   1.000
_cell.length_c   1.000
_cell.angle_alpha   90.00
_cell.angle_beta   90.00
_cell.angle_gamma   90.00
#
_symmetry.space_group_name_H-M   'P 1'
#
loop_
_entity.id
_entity.type
_entity.pdbx_description
1 polymer ?
#
loop_
_entity_poly.entity_id
_entity_poly.type
_entity_poly.pdbx_seq_one_letter_code
_entity_poly.pdbx_strand_id
1 'polypeptide(L)'
;MKRPCSSDGVATLIGYIIITGVLMVLLVMVMITSNYALMERPAERFTYHSFVDIGNGMSVRVVDVYTIAPVNGSIVSEFDIPEDVLGAGYRITVRRADSDQEIEVKNERSETVISLAGIGATRAVVGSTTGGGWNRIIYDSGGV
;
A
#
# COMPACT_ATOMS: atom_id res chain seq x y z
N MET A 1 -49.88 -50.37 6.30
CA MET A 1 -48.71 -49.71 5.68
C MET A 1 -49.20 -48.88 4.50
N LYS A 2 -49.30 -47.55 4.64
CA LYS A 2 -49.69 -46.66 3.52
C LYS A 2 -48.49 -46.58 2.56
N ARG A 3 -48.70 -46.90 1.28
CA ARG A 3 -47.68 -46.65 0.24
C ARG A 3 -47.49 -45.14 0.11
N PRO A 4 -46.25 -44.61 0.15
CA PRO A 4 -46.04 -43.20 -0.11
C PRO A 4 -46.52 -42.88 -1.52
N CYS A 5 -47.39 -41.87 -1.67
CA CYS A 5 -47.79 -41.37 -2.98
C CYS A 5 -46.55 -40.81 -3.68
N SER A 6 -46.38 -41.07 -4.98
CA SER A 6 -45.20 -40.60 -5.72
C SER A 6 -45.02 -39.08 -5.68
N SER A 7 -46.11 -38.33 -5.45
CA SER A 7 -46.12 -36.89 -5.24
C SER A 7 -45.28 -36.43 -4.04
N ASP A 8 -45.27 -37.19 -2.94
CA ASP A 8 -44.54 -36.82 -1.72
C ASP A 8 -43.02 -36.95 -1.93
N GLY A 9 -42.60 -37.96 -2.68
CA GLY A 9 -41.19 -38.15 -3.05
C GLY A 9 -40.69 -37.02 -3.96
N VAL A 10 -41.50 -36.61 -4.93
CA VAL A 10 -41.16 -35.49 -5.83
C VAL A 10 -41.12 -34.16 -5.08
N ALA A 11 -42.09 -33.89 -4.20
CA ALA A 11 -42.11 -32.68 -3.37
C ALA A 11 -40.87 -32.59 -2.46
N THR A 12 -40.47 -33.71 -1.86
CA THR A 12 -39.28 -33.79 -1.01
C THR A 12 -38.00 -33.54 -1.82
N LEU A 13 -37.90 -34.13 -3.02
CA LEU A 13 -36.77 -33.91 -3.93
C LEU A 13 -36.65 -32.43 -4.36
N ILE A 14 -37.77 -31.80 -4.71
CA ILE A 14 -37.81 -30.37 -5.07
C ILE A 14 -37.35 -29.51 -3.88
N GLY A 15 -37.78 -29.84 -2.66
CA GLY A 15 -37.31 -29.17 -1.44
C GLY A 15 -35.79 -29.22 -1.28
N TYR A 16 -35.18 -30.39 -1.47
CA TYR A 16 -33.72 -30.53 -1.41
C TYR A 16 -33.00 -29.75 -2.51
N ILE A 17 -33.52 -29.73 -3.73
CA ILE A 17 -32.94 -28.95 -4.85
C ILE A 17 -32.96 -27.45 -4.54
N ILE A 18 -34.08 -26.93 -4.01
CA ILE A 18 -34.19 -25.52 -3.65
C ILE A 18 -33.23 -25.16 -2.52
N ILE A 19 -33.19 -25.97 -1.45
CA ILE A 19 -32.33 -25.70 -0.29
C ILE A 19 -30.85 -25.73 -0.71
N THR A 20 -30.44 -26.75 -1.49
CA THR A 20 -29.06 -26.84 -1.97
C THR A 20 -28.70 -25.70 -2.91
N GLY A 21 -29.62 -25.28 -3.80
CA GLY A 21 -29.42 -24.12 -4.65
C GLY A 21 -29.19 -22.83 -3.85
N VAL A 22 -30.01 -22.58 -2.82
CA VAL A 22 -29.84 -21.42 -1.93
C VAL A 22 -28.50 -21.49 -1.20
N LEU A 23 -28.14 -22.66 -0.66
CA LEU A 23 -26.87 -22.84 0.04
C LEU A 23 -25.66 -22.62 -0.87
N MET A 24 -25.71 -23.05 -2.13
CA MET A 24 -24.63 -22.79 -3.09
C MET A 24 -24.47 -21.29 -3.36
N VAL A 25 -25.57 -20.55 -3.53
CA VAL A 25 -25.52 -19.09 -3.73
C VAL A 25 -24.94 -18.39 -2.51
N LEU A 26 -25.39 -18.76 -1.31
CA LEU A 26 -24.85 -18.22 -0.06
C LEU A 26 -23.37 -18.56 0.11
N LEU A 27 -22.95 -19.77 -0.26
CA LEU A 27 -21.55 -20.18 -0.19
C LEU A 27 -20.66 -19.31 -1.08
N VAL A 28 -21.07 -19.06 -2.32
CA VAL A 28 -20.34 -18.16 -3.25
C VAL A 28 -20.24 -16.75 -2.67
N MET A 29 -21.35 -16.24 -2.11
CA MET A 29 -21.37 -14.93 -1.48
C MET A 29 -20.40 -14.84 -0.29
N VAL A 30 -20.43 -15.83 0.60
CA VAL A 30 -19.50 -15.92 1.74
C VAL A 30 -18.06 -16.02 1.28
N MET A 31 -17.77 -16.79 0.22
CA MET A 31 -16.42 -16.92 -0.31
C MET A 31 -15.87 -15.57 -0.79
N ILE A 32 -16.66 -14.81 -1.56
CA ILE A 32 -16.27 -13.48 -2.05
C ILE A 32 -16.08 -12.51 -0.88
N THR A 33 -17.05 -12.44 0.04
CA THR A 33 -16.96 -11.54 1.20
C THR A 33 -15.79 -11.89 2.12
N SER A 34 -15.50 -13.18 2.32
CA SER A 34 -14.38 -13.64 3.14
C SER A 34 -13.04 -13.26 2.51
N ASN A 35 -12.90 -13.40 1.20
CA ASN A 35 -11.67 -12.98 0.50
C ASN A 35 -11.41 -11.47 0.70
N TYR A 36 -12.43 -10.63 0.50
CA TYR A 36 -12.31 -9.19 0.73
C TYR A 36 -11.99 -8.86 2.20
N ALA A 37 -12.73 -9.43 3.14
CA ALA A 37 -12.60 -9.10 4.56
C ALA A 37 -11.31 -9.64 5.21
N LEU A 38 -10.84 -10.81 4.78
CA LEU A 38 -9.74 -11.53 5.44
C LEU A 38 -8.40 -11.44 4.69
N MET A 39 -8.40 -11.17 3.39
CA MET A 39 -7.16 -11.07 2.61
C MET A 39 -6.89 -9.64 2.18
N GLU A 40 -7.84 -9.01 1.46
CA GLU A 40 -7.57 -7.71 0.82
C GLU A 40 -7.44 -6.56 1.84
N ARG A 41 -8.41 -6.39 2.75
CA ARG A 41 -8.36 -5.28 3.72
C ARG A 41 -7.17 -5.37 4.69
N PRO A 42 -6.81 -6.55 5.26
CA PRO A 42 -5.62 -6.65 6.08
C PRO A 42 -4.33 -6.37 5.30
N ALA A 43 -4.23 -6.83 4.06
CA ALA A 43 -3.05 -6.57 3.21
C ALA A 43 -2.88 -5.07 2.91
N GLU A 44 -3.95 -4.35 2.59
CA GLU A 44 -3.91 -2.89 2.42
C GLU A 44 -3.45 -2.19 3.71
N ARG A 45 -3.93 -2.63 4.88
CA ARG A 45 -3.53 -2.04 6.16
C ARG A 45 -2.05 -2.27 6.48
N PHE A 46 -1.54 -3.47 6.23
CA PHE A 46 -0.11 -3.76 6.41
C PHE A 46 0.76 -2.99 5.41
N THR A 47 0.28 -2.83 4.17
CA THR A 47 0.94 -2.03 3.14
C THR A 47 1.04 -0.57 3.58
N TYR A 48 -0.07 0.00 4.06
CA TYR A 48 -0.11 1.36 4.57
C TYR A 48 0.89 1.58 5.71
N HIS A 49 0.91 0.70 6.71
CA HIS A 49 1.88 0.83 7.82
C HIS A 49 3.33 0.70 7.36
N SER A 50 3.61 -0.23 6.43
CA SER A 50 4.95 -0.36 5.85
C SER A 50 5.35 0.90 5.07
N PHE A 51 4.42 1.53 4.34
CA PHE A 51 4.66 2.77 3.62
C PHE A 51 4.90 3.96 4.56
N VAL A 52 4.17 4.02 5.68
CA VAL A 52 4.43 5.00 6.75
C VAL A 52 5.84 4.81 7.32
N ASP A 53 6.26 3.58 7.61
CA ASP A 53 7.59 3.31 8.15
C ASP A 53 8.71 3.66 7.17
N ILE A 54 8.54 3.30 5.88
CA ILE A 54 9.47 3.68 4.81
C ILE A 54 9.53 5.21 4.67
N GLY A 55 8.39 5.89 4.64
CA GLY A 55 8.31 7.35 4.54
C GLY A 55 8.97 8.05 5.73
N ASN A 56 8.76 7.55 6.95
CA ASN A 56 9.40 8.08 8.15
C ASN A 56 10.91 7.86 8.17
N GLY A 57 11.38 6.66 7.77
CA GLY A 57 12.81 6.38 7.63
C GLY A 57 13.48 7.30 6.60
N MET A 58 12.81 7.52 5.47
CA MET A 58 13.23 8.48 4.45
C MET A 58 13.31 9.91 4.99
N SER A 59 12.32 10.36 5.77
CA SER A 59 12.33 11.69 6.38
C SER A 59 13.55 11.89 7.28
N VAL A 60 13.88 10.92 8.13
CA VAL A 60 15.08 10.99 8.98
C VAL A 60 16.34 11.10 8.12
N ARG A 61 16.44 10.31 7.05
CA ARG A 61 17.61 10.34 6.16
C ARG A 61 17.77 11.68 5.43
N VAL A 62 16.67 12.28 5.00
CA VAL A 62 16.65 13.61 4.40
C VAL A 62 17.12 14.66 5.41
N VAL A 63 16.66 14.58 6.67
CA VAL A 63 17.11 15.46 7.77
C VAL A 63 18.60 15.30 8.06
N ASP A 64 19.12 14.07 8.05
CA ASP A 64 20.56 13.81 8.21
C ASP A 64 21.36 14.51 7.10
N VAL A 65 20.94 14.37 5.84
CA VAL A 65 21.58 15.04 4.70
C VAL A 65 21.57 16.56 4.88
N TYR A 66 20.46 17.16 5.34
CA TYR A 66 20.41 18.60 5.59
C TYR A 66 21.36 19.05 6.70
N THR A 67 21.57 18.24 7.73
CA THR A 67 22.47 18.56 8.84
C THR A 67 23.92 18.67 8.39
N ILE A 68 24.32 17.92 7.36
CA ILE A 68 25.68 17.91 6.81
C ILE A 68 25.83 18.64 5.47
N ALA A 69 24.72 19.16 4.92
CA ALA A 69 24.69 19.80 3.60
C ALA A 69 25.61 21.04 3.51
N PRO A 70 26.56 21.08 2.55
CA PRO A 70 27.48 22.19 2.40
C PRO A 70 26.75 23.44 1.89
N VAL A 71 27.34 24.62 2.11
CA VAL A 71 26.81 25.90 1.58
C VAL A 71 26.84 25.91 0.04
N ASN A 72 27.87 25.30 -0.56
CA ASN A 72 28.00 25.10 -2.00
C ASN A 72 28.44 23.65 -2.26
N GLY A 73 27.76 22.95 -3.17
CA GLY A 73 28.06 21.58 -3.56
C GLY A 73 26.86 20.65 -3.40
N SER A 74 27.11 19.35 -3.59
CA SER A 74 26.10 18.30 -3.51
C SER A 74 26.46 17.23 -2.50
N ILE A 75 25.43 16.61 -1.93
CA ILE A 75 25.54 15.38 -1.14
C ILE A 75 24.73 14.31 -1.82
N VAL A 76 25.35 13.15 -1.97
CA VAL A 76 24.69 11.95 -2.45
C VAL A 76 24.62 10.99 -1.28
N SER A 77 23.40 10.62 -0.90
CA SER A 77 23.16 9.59 0.11
C SER A 77 22.52 8.38 -0.55
N GLU A 78 23.20 7.25 -0.45
CA GLU A 78 22.65 5.96 -0.82
C GLU A 78 22.05 5.31 0.42
N PHE A 79 20.92 4.66 0.22
CA PHE A 79 20.22 3.92 1.25
C PHE A 79 19.51 2.74 0.60
N ASP A 80 19.21 1.74 1.42
CA ASP A 80 18.54 0.54 0.99
C ASP A 80 17.11 0.53 1.54
N ILE A 81 16.15 0.18 0.69
CA ILE A 81 14.74 -0.01 1.05
C ILE A 81 14.27 -1.32 0.44
N PRO A 82 13.26 -1.98 1.02
CA PRO A 82 12.74 -3.23 0.49
C PRO A 82 12.36 -3.13 -0.98
N GLU A 83 12.63 -4.15 -1.79
CA GLU A 83 12.27 -4.14 -3.21
C GLU A 83 10.75 -4.07 -3.43
N ASP A 84 10.00 -4.74 -2.55
CA ASP A 84 8.55 -4.79 -2.56
C ASP A 84 7.98 -4.77 -1.14
N VAL A 85 6.68 -4.46 -1.03
CA VAL A 85 5.89 -4.61 0.18
C VAL A 85 4.75 -5.56 -0.13
N LEU A 86 4.74 -6.72 0.54
CA LEU A 86 3.75 -7.79 0.32
C LEU A 86 3.70 -8.31 -1.14
N GLY A 87 4.83 -8.38 -1.82
CA GLY A 87 4.93 -8.81 -3.21
C GLY A 87 4.50 -7.75 -4.22
N ALA A 88 4.20 -6.52 -3.77
CA ALA A 88 3.82 -5.41 -4.64
C ALA A 88 4.93 -4.34 -4.66
N GLY A 89 5.37 -4.00 -5.87
CA GLY A 89 6.27 -2.87 -6.08
C GLY A 89 5.60 -1.55 -5.71
N TYR A 90 6.43 -0.57 -5.36
CA TYR A 90 5.98 0.76 -4.95
C TYR A 90 6.96 1.83 -5.45
N ARG A 91 6.47 3.06 -5.53
CA ARG A 91 7.24 4.23 -5.95
C ARG A 91 7.26 5.26 -4.84
N ILE A 92 8.44 5.82 -4.62
CA ILE A 92 8.68 6.95 -3.73
C ILE A 92 8.91 8.19 -4.58
N THR A 93 8.24 9.28 -4.25
CA THR A 93 8.47 10.60 -4.84
C THR A 93 8.68 11.61 -3.73
N VAL A 94 9.81 12.32 -3.76
CA VAL A 94 10.00 13.52 -2.95
C VAL A 94 9.56 14.70 -3.80
N ARG A 95 8.49 15.38 -3.38
CA ARG A 95 7.92 16.51 -4.10
C ARG A 95 7.87 17.74 -3.20
N ARG A 96 7.93 18.92 -3.81
CA ARG A 96 7.68 20.18 -3.12
C ARG A 96 6.18 20.44 -3.11
N ALA A 97 5.62 20.68 -1.93
CA ALA A 97 4.23 21.08 -1.73
C ALA A 97 4.21 22.49 -1.17
N ASP A 98 3.99 23.49 -2.04
CA ASP A 98 4.03 24.92 -1.70
C ASP A 98 5.32 25.34 -0.95
N SER A 99 5.21 25.60 0.35
CA SER A 99 6.29 25.99 1.25
C SER A 99 6.95 24.82 1.99
N ASP A 100 6.48 23.60 1.79
CA ASP A 100 6.96 22.40 2.46
C ASP A 100 7.41 21.33 1.45
N GLN A 101 8.00 20.26 1.94
CA GLN A 101 8.31 19.07 1.15
C GLN A 101 7.54 17.87 1.67
N GLU A 102 7.16 17.01 0.74
CA GLU A 102 6.42 15.79 1.01
C GLU A 102 7.14 14.60 0.41
N ILE A 103 7.14 13.51 1.17
CA ILE A 103 7.54 12.18 0.71
C ILE A 103 6.27 11.39 0.46
N GLU A 104 5.99 11.14 -0.80
CA GLU A 104 4.88 10.31 -1.26
C GLU A 104 5.40 8.89 -1.50
N VAL A 105 4.82 7.91 -0.81
CA VAL A 105 5.05 6.47 -1.04
C VAL A 105 3.76 5.87 -1.53
N LYS A 106 3.75 5.29 -2.74
CA LYS A 106 2.53 4.75 -3.33
C LYS A 106 2.73 3.51 -4.19
N ASN A 107 1.68 2.69 -4.24
CA ASN A 107 1.48 1.66 -5.24
C ASN A 107 0.07 1.81 -5.85
N GLU A 108 -0.42 0.80 -6.56
CA GLU A 108 -1.75 0.84 -7.20
C GLU A 108 -2.93 0.86 -6.22
N ARG A 109 -2.73 0.43 -4.97
CA ARG A 109 -3.81 0.20 -3.99
C ARG A 109 -3.73 1.10 -2.75
N SER A 110 -2.57 1.69 -2.48
CA SER A 110 -2.29 2.43 -1.25
C SER A 110 -1.33 3.57 -1.52
N GLU A 111 -1.58 4.68 -0.85
CA GLU A 111 -0.79 5.90 -0.92
C GLU A 111 -0.60 6.45 0.49
N THR A 112 0.59 6.95 0.77
CA THR A 112 0.93 7.61 2.03
C THR A 112 1.79 8.82 1.72
N VAL A 113 1.47 9.94 2.39
CA VAL A 113 2.19 11.20 2.24
C VAL A 113 2.71 11.60 3.62
N ILE A 114 4.02 11.81 3.71
CA ILE A 114 4.71 12.28 4.91
C ILE A 114 5.23 13.68 4.64
N SER A 115 4.81 14.66 5.44
CA SER A 115 5.34 16.03 5.39
C SER A 115 6.70 16.11 6.11
N LEU A 116 7.62 16.87 5.53
CA LEU A 116 8.95 17.19 6.08
C LEU A 116 8.94 18.46 6.96
N ALA A 117 7.75 18.94 7.35
CA ALA A 117 7.52 19.96 8.38
C ALA A 117 8.42 21.21 8.28
N GLY A 118 8.48 21.84 7.11
CA GLY A 118 9.13 23.13 6.89
C GLY A 118 10.64 23.06 6.65
N ILE A 119 11.26 21.88 6.71
CA ILE A 119 12.68 21.70 6.41
C ILE A 119 12.95 21.96 4.92
N GLY A 120 11.99 21.62 4.05
CA GLY A 120 12.04 21.88 2.61
C GLY A 120 11.90 23.35 2.19
N ALA A 121 11.57 24.26 3.12
CA ALA A 121 11.44 25.69 2.84
C ALA A 121 12.80 26.36 2.59
N THR A 122 13.87 25.88 3.24
CA THR A 122 15.20 26.50 3.23
C THR A 122 16.20 25.79 2.33
N ARG A 123 16.07 24.48 2.15
CA ARG A 123 16.93 23.66 1.29
C ARG A 123 16.04 22.56 0.70
N ALA A 124 15.82 22.55 -0.61
CA ALA A 124 14.91 21.60 -1.25
C ALA A 124 15.68 20.40 -1.80
N VAL A 125 15.25 19.18 -1.44
CA VAL A 125 15.67 17.91 -2.06
C VAL A 125 14.58 17.42 -3.02
N VAL A 126 14.95 17.02 -4.23
CA VAL A 126 14.03 16.41 -5.19
C VAL A 126 14.52 15.03 -5.61
N GLY A 127 13.60 14.15 -5.97
CA GLY A 127 13.96 12.81 -6.44
C GLY A 127 12.78 11.86 -6.46
N SER A 128 12.85 10.85 -7.31
CA SER A 128 11.94 9.71 -7.26
C SER A 128 12.75 8.45 -7.33
N THR A 129 12.32 7.44 -6.59
CA THR A 129 12.95 6.13 -6.57
C THR A 129 11.90 5.04 -6.40
N THR A 130 12.28 3.80 -6.64
CA THR A 130 11.41 2.62 -6.54
C THR A 130 12.12 1.60 -5.67
N GLY A 131 11.38 0.70 -5.02
CA GLY A 131 12.01 -0.33 -4.18
C GLY A 131 13.13 -1.11 -4.88
N GLY A 132 13.04 -1.32 -6.20
CA GLY A 132 14.10 -1.97 -6.98
C GLY A 132 15.33 -1.09 -7.23
N GLY A 133 16.51 -1.62 -6.88
CA GLY A 133 17.82 -1.02 -7.15
C GLY A 133 18.41 -0.20 -5.99
N TRP A 134 19.53 0.46 -6.23
CA TRP A 134 20.13 1.37 -5.25
C TRP A 134 19.33 2.66 -5.17
N ASN A 135 18.74 2.93 -4.01
CA ASN A 135 17.94 4.11 -3.79
C ASN A 135 18.84 5.28 -3.40
N ARG A 136 18.67 6.42 -4.06
CA ARG A 136 19.59 7.56 -3.95
C ARG A 136 18.86 8.86 -3.73
N ILE A 137 19.21 9.54 -2.65
CA ILE A 137 18.83 10.93 -2.38
C ILE A 137 19.98 11.82 -2.84
N ILE A 138 19.66 12.84 -3.63
CA ILE A 138 20.63 13.83 -4.09
C ILE A 138 20.18 15.18 -3.53
N TYR A 139 21.06 15.80 -2.77
CA TYR A 139 20.96 17.21 -2.41
C TYR A 139 21.90 18.01 -3.29
N ASP A 140 21.41 19.09 -3.91
CA ASP A 140 22.22 20.11 -4.56
C ASP A 140 21.91 21.48 -3.93
N SER A 141 22.96 22.20 -3.55
CA SER A 141 22.88 23.61 -3.12
C SER A 141 22.20 24.54 -4.13
N GLY A 142 22.14 24.18 -5.41
CA GLY A 142 21.40 24.89 -6.45
C GLY A 142 19.88 24.71 -6.41
N GLY A 143 19.36 23.79 -5.59
CA GLY A 143 17.94 23.50 -5.45
C GLY A 143 17.35 22.68 -6.61
N VAL A 144 18.18 21.88 -7.28
CA VAL A 144 17.83 21.02 -8.43
C VAL A 144 18.15 19.56 -8.14
#